data_AF-A0A9J9KYN4-F1
#
_entry.id   AF-A0A9J9KYN4-F1
#
_cell.length_a   1.000
_cell.length_b   1.000
_cell.length_c   1.000
_cell.angle_alpha   90.00
_cell.angle_beta   90.00
_cell.angle_gamma   90.00
#
_symmetry.space_group_name_H-M   'P 1'
#
loop_
_entity.id
_entity.type
_entity.pdbx_description
1 polymer ?
#
loop_
_entity_poly.entity_id
_entity_poly.type
_entity_poly.pdbx_seq_one_letter_code
_entity_poly.pdbx_strand_id
1 'polypeptide(L)' 'MRLISRLRRFVPDARPRADKADWHCSQCSGDYYGERYCVNCHTGKFSIVTTPVACIEEVI' A
#
# COMPACT_ATOMS: atom_id res chain seq x y z
N MET A 1 -13.57 6.11 13.83
CA MET A 1 -12.34 6.88 13.58
C MET A 1 -12.35 7.41 12.15
N ARG A 2 -12.50 8.74 11.94
CA ARG A 2 -12.70 9.35 10.59
C ARG A 2 -11.69 10.47 10.32
N LEU A 3 -10.43 10.25 10.68
CA LEU A 3 -9.36 11.27 10.59
C LEU A 3 -9.02 11.62 9.13
N ILE A 4 -9.12 10.65 8.22
CA ILE A 4 -8.90 10.84 6.77
C ILE A 4 -9.83 11.90 6.15
N SER A 5 -11.08 11.97 6.61
CA SER A 5 -12.05 12.95 6.08
C SER A 5 -11.66 14.39 6.36
N ARG A 6 -10.97 14.64 7.48
CA ARG A 6 -10.55 16.00 7.87
C ARG A 6 -9.36 16.47 7.05
N LEU A 7 -8.44 15.57 6.69
CA LEU A 7 -7.27 15.88 5.85
C LEU A 7 -7.68 16.33 4.44
N ARG A 8 -8.67 15.67 3.82
CA ARG A 8 -9.19 16.06 2.49
C ARG A 8 -9.71 17.49 2.41
N ARG A 9 -10.13 18.09 3.54
CA ARG A 9 -10.59 19.48 3.58
C ARG A 9 -9.46 20.50 3.42
N PHE A 10 -8.25 20.15 3.84
CA PHE A 10 -7.08 21.03 3.79
C PHE A 10 -6.20 20.75 2.57
N VAL A 11 -6.20 19.50 2.10
CA VAL A 11 -5.49 19.08 0.89
C VAL A 11 -6.47 18.21 0.10
N PRO A 12 -7.23 18.78 -0.85
CA PRO A 12 -8.26 18.07 -1.61
C PRO A 12 -7.72 16.81 -2.30
N ASP A 13 -6.49 16.89 -2.79
CA ASP A 13 -5.79 15.81 -3.48
C ASP A 13 -4.98 14.90 -2.55
N ALA A 14 -5.13 15.03 -1.22
CA ALA A 14 -4.51 14.10 -0.28
C ALA A 14 -5.17 12.73 -0.42
N ARG A 15 -4.60 11.92 -1.31
CA ARG A 15 -4.83 10.48 -1.34
C ARG A 15 -4.09 9.89 -0.15
N PRO A 16 -4.78 9.21 0.78
CA PRO A 16 -4.09 8.51 1.85
C PRO A 16 -3.11 7.53 1.22
N ARG A 17 -1.82 7.65 1.57
CA ARG A 17 -0.80 6.70 1.12
C ARG A 17 -1.12 5.25 1.55
N ALA A 18 -2.04 5.11 2.51
CA ALA A 18 -2.64 3.84 2.91
C ALA A 18 -3.33 3.08 1.76
N ASP A 19 -3.59 3.66 0.59
CA ASP A 19 -4.18 2.91 -0.52
C ASP A 19 -3.14 2.16 -1.38
N LYS A 20 -1.84 2.40 -1.16
CA LYS A 20 -0.76 1.73 -1.91
C LYS A 20 0.16 0.96 -0.96
N ALA A 21 -0.11 -0.32 -0.77
CA ALA A 21 0.89 -1.21 -0.21
C ALA A 21 2.13 -1.18 -1.11
N ASP A 22 3.31 -1.13 -0.49
CA ASP A 22 4.57 -1.17 -1.23
C ASP A 22 4.95 -2.63 -1.54
N TRP A 23 4.50 -3.57 -0.70
CA TRP A 23 4.84 -4.99 -0.75
C TRP A 23 3.66 -5.93 -0.48
N HIS A 24 3.59 -7.01 -1.24
CA HIS A 24 2.72 -8.16 -1.02
C HIS A 24 3.58 -9.36 -0.63
N CYS A 25 3.29 -10.04 0.47
CA CYS A 25 3.98 -11.27 0.84
C CYS A 25 3.24 -12.48 0.26
N SER A 26 3.85 -13.19 -0.70
CA SER A 26 3.22 -14.37 -1.32
C SER A 26 3.05 -15.57 -0.39
N GLN A 27 3.77 -15.61 0.73
CA GLN A 27 3.68 -16.71 1.70
C GLN A 27 2.49 -16.57 2.65
N CYS A 28 2.20 -15.35 3.14
CA CYS A 28 1.09 -15.10 4.06
C CYS A 28 -0.09 -14.36 3.39
N SER A 29 0.02 -14.07 2.08
CA SER A 29 -0.94 -13.30 1.29
C SER A 29 -1.28 -11.93 1.90
N GLY A 30 -0.33 -11.35 2.64
CA GLY A 30 -0.52 -10.08 3.34
C GLY A 30 0.16 -8.93 2.62
N ASP A 31 -0.58 -7.87 2.39
CA ASP A 31 -0.05 -6.59 1.92
C ASP A 31 0.47 -5.76 3.09
N TYR A 32 1.61 -5.09 2.89
CA TYR A 32 2.24 -4.27 3.92
C TYR A 32 3.09 -3.12 3.33
N TYR A 33 3.50 -2.18 4.17
CA TYR A 33 4.20 -0.95 3.78
C TYR A 33 5.62 -0.92 4.36
N GLY A 34 6.48 -0.07 3.79
CA GLY A 34 7.81 0.20 4.32
C GLY A 34 8.91 -0.64 3.68
N GLU A 35 9.83 -1.14 4.48
CA GLU A 35 10.96 -1.93 4.00
C GLU A 35 10.53 -3.31 3.53
N ARG A 36 11.33 -3.97 2.68
CA ARG A 36 11.06 -5.30 2.15
C ARG A 36 11.24 -6.39 3.22
N TYR A 37 10.40 -6.38 4.24
CA TYR A 37 10.42 -7.32 5.36
C TYR A 37 9.00 -7.59 5.87
N CYS A 38 8.49 -8.80 5.65
CA CYS A 38 7.19 -9.20 6.17
C CYS A 38 7.30 -9.56 7.65
N VAL A 39 6.57 -8.86 8.52
CA VAL A 39 6.58 -9.11 9.97
C VAL A 39 5.96 -10.47 10.36
N ASN A 40 5.03 -10.99 9.56
CA ASN A 40 4.40 -12.28 9.84
C ASN A 40 5.31 -13.47 9.48
N CYS A 41 6.13 -13.32 8.45
CA CYS A 41 7.07 -14.35 7.99
C CYS A 41 8.50 -14.13 8.51
N HIS A 42 8.75 -13.00 9.16
CA HIS A 42 10.07 -12.54 9.60
C HIS A 42 11.15 -12.58 8.51
N THR A 43 10.75 -12.32 7.26
CA THR A 43 11.63 -12.35 6.09
C THR A 43 11.12 -11.46 4.95
N GLY A 44 12.05 -10.99 4.10
CA GLY A 44 11.76 -10.28 2.84
C GLY A 44 11.74 -11.19 1.60
N LYS A 45 11.93 -12.50 1.77
CA LYS A 45 12.12 -13.44 0.65
C LYS A 45 10.88 -13.53 -0.26
N PHE A 46 9.69 -13.49 0.34
CA PHE A 46 8.40 -13.69 -0.35
C PHE A 46 7.69 -12.38 -0.70
N SER A 47 8.32 -11.26 -0.39
CA SER A 47 7.77 -9.94 -0.68
C SER A 47 7.88 -9.64 -2.18
N ILE A 48 6.80 -9.22 -2.81
CA ILE A 48 6.78 -8.74 -4.19
C ILE A 48 6.21 -7.33 -4.19
N VAL A 49 6.59 -6.49 -5.15
CA VAL A 49 6.02 -5.14 -5.22
C VAL A 49 4.52 -5.28 -5.46
N THR A 50 3.70 -4.71 -4.58
CA THR A 50 2.25 -4.66 -4.85
C THR A 50 2.05 -3.76 -6.05
N THR A 51 1.54 -4.31 -7.15
CA THR A 51 1.11 -3.52 -8.31
C THR A 51 -0.29 -2.98 -8.01
N PRO A 52 -0.47 -1.69 -7.71
CA PRO A 52 -1.81 -1.16 -7.50
C PRO A 52 -2.58 -1.20 -8.81
N VAL A 53 -3.84 -1.64 -8.73
CA VAL A 53 -4.79 -1.70 -9.87
C VAL A 53 -5.00 -0.30 -10.50
N ALA A 54 -4.72 0.77 -9.77
CA ALA A 54 -4.75 2.14 -10.29
C ALA A 54 -3.63 2.46 -11.31
N CYS A 55 -2.53 1.69 -11.37
CA CYS A 55 -1.48 1.89 -12.37
C CYS A 55 -1.81 1.26 -13.73
N ILE A 56 -2.97 0.60 -13.88
CA ILE A 56 -3.40 0.01 -15.16
C ILE A 56 -4.22 1.01 -15.99
N GLU A 57 -4.71 2.12 -15.39
CA GLU A 57 -5.58 3.11 -16.04
C GLU A 57 -4.89 4.45 -16.40
N GLU A 58 -3.57 4.59 -16.22
CA GLU A 58 -2.83 5.81 -16.63
C GLU A 58 -2.11 5.66 -17.98
N VAL A 59 -2.63 4.84 -18.89
CA VAL A 59 -2.17 4.74 -20.29
C VAL A 59 -3.35 4.64 -21.24
N ILE A 60 -4.27 5.61 -21.22
CA ILE A 60 -5.15 5.96 -22.37
C ILE A 60 -5.35 7.48 -22.39
#